data_AF-A0A2Z5JRI2-F1
#
_entry.id   AF-A0A2Z5JRI2-F1
#
_cell.length_a   1.000
_cell.length_b   1.000
_cell.length_c   1.000
_cell.angle_alpha   90.00
_cell.angle_beta   90.00
_cell.angle_gamma   90.00
#
_symmetry.space_group_name_H-M   'P 1'
#
loop_
_entity.id
_entity.type
_entity.pdbx_description
1 polymer ?
#
loop_
_entity_poly.entity_id
_entity_poly.type
_entity_poly.pdbx_seq_one_letter_code
_entity_poly.pdbx_strand_id
1 'polypeptide(L)'
;MVLHGRVRGHLRERRRRRQRRRVRERCSCHQRPRNRRGRYVVSRGWQPDRLGYRARRVCRRPHLCTDVSRGPASTEQNADERTAEGRGLEPIHSVSVLASAAGGILLVGVLLAGSIFFSLPSNVLSTRDGGDLRVLSARFLPQSWAFFTKPPSDPEFVPYVVSDEGVAYAARLPNSRSDNLYGLTRRQRTQGPEVASMANQVQAWKDCEEIEGDCPAVVAGSSVPTSVTNSSPVPTLCGRLVLVESRPIPWKFRDRYEGWRLDKKAALVEAKCSRRK
;
A
#
# COMPACT_ATOMS: atom_id res chain seq x y z
N MET A 1 39.97 8.17 46.34
CA MET A 1 38.72 7.89 45.61
C MET A 1 38.85 6.62 44.75
N VAL A 2 38.82 5.40 45.31
CA VAL A 2 38.87 4.15 44.51
C VAL A 2 37.89 3.07 45.02
N LEU A 3 37.09 3.37 46.06
CA LEU A 3 36.22 2.35 46.70
C LEU A 3 34.78 2.27 46.15
N HIS A 4 34.35 3.20 45.28
CA HIS A 4 32.96 3.23 44.79
C HIS A 4 32.67 2.37 43.54
N GLY A 5 33.69 1.88 42.83
CA GLY A 5 33.51 1.11 41.59
C GLY A 5 33.10 -0.35 41.81
N ARG A 6 33.57 -0.98 42.88
CA ARG A 6 33.40 -2.43 43.11
C ARG A 6 31.98 -2.82 43.52
N VAL A 7 31.28 -1.94 44.22
CA VAL A 7 29.89 -2.17 44.69
C VAL A 7 28.88 -2.05 43.54
N ARG A 8 29.13 -1.16 42.57
CA ARG A 8 28.26 -1.00 41.38
C ARG A 8 28.34 -2.20 40.42
N GLY A 9 29.50 -2.85 40.30
CA GLY A 9 29.66 -4.08 39.51
C GLY A 9 28.81 -5.23 40.05
N HIS A 10 28.82 -5.42 41.38
CA HIS A 10 28.16 -6.57 42.01
C HIS A 10 26.62 -6.49 41.94
N LEU A 11 26.04 -5.28 41.92
CA LEU A 11 24.60 -5.05 41.74
C LEU A 11 24.14 -5.27 40.29
N ARG A 12 24.98 -4.96 39.30
CA ARG A 12 24.70 -5.24 37.87
C ARG A 12 24.68 -6.74 37.57
N GLU A 13 25.59 -7.50 38.18
CA GLU A 13 25.67 -8.96 38.03
C GLU A 13 24.43 -9.67 38.61
N ARG A 14 23.95 -9.22 39.78
CA ARG A 14 22.74 -9.78 40.44
C ARG A 14 21.45 -9.48 39.66
N ARG A 15 21.34 -8.32 38.99
CA ARG A 15 20.18 -8.02 38.11
C ARG A 15 20.16 -8.91 36.86
N ARG A 16 21.31 -9.16 36.22
CA ARG A 16 21.40 -10.04 35.04
C ARG A 16 21.03 -11.50 35.35
N ARG A 17 21.39 -12.02 36.52
CA ARG A 17 21.02 -13.40 36.92
C ARG A 17 19.52 -13.56 37.24
N ARG A 18 18.86 -12.53 37.80
CA ARG A 18 17.39 -12.56 38.02
C ARG A 18 16.59 -12.51 36.72
N GLN A 19 17.07 -11.79 35.72
CA GLN A 19 16.40 -11.67 34.42
C GLN A 19 16.47 -12.98 33.61
N ARG A 20 17.60 -13.71 33.67
CA ARG A 20 17.74 -15.03 33.01
C ARG A 20 16.86 -16.13 33.63
N ARG A 21 16.57 -16.08 34.94
CA ARG A 21 15.63 -17.04 35.56
C ARG A 21 14.18 -16.83 35.11
N ARG A 22 13.73 -15.58 34.94
CA ARG A 22 12.35 -15.29 34.47
C ARG A 22 12.08 -15.70 33.02
N VAL A 23 13.11 -15.77 32.16
CA VAL A 23 12.96 -16.18 30.76
C VAL A 23 12.79 -17.71 30.63
N ARG A 24 13.34 -18.51 31.56
CA ARG A 24 13.16 -19.98 31.54
C ARG A 24 11.79 -20.44 32.02
N GLU A 25 11.09 -19.64 32.84
CA GLU A 25 9.77 -20.02 33.39
C GLU A 25 8.58 -19.65 32.50
N ARG A 26 8.77 -18.88 31.41
CA ARG A 26 7.68 -18.46 30.50
C ARG A 26 7.61 -19.22 29.16
N CYS A 27 8.51 -20.17 28.90
CA CYS A 27 8.46 -21.01 27.69
C CYS A 27 7.75 -22.35 27.93
N SER A 28 6.62 -22.34 28.62
CA SER A 28 5.71 -23.49 28.69
C SER A 28 4.27 -23.02 28.53
N CYS A 29 3.51 -23.77 27.72
CA CYS A 29 2.05 -23.69 27.50
C CYS A 29 1.54 -22.77 26.37
N HIS A 30 1.60 -23.30 25.14
CA HIS A 30 0.50 -23.17 24.16
C HIS A 30 0.35 -24.49 23.39
N GLN A 31 -0.18 -25.52 24.07
CA GLN A 31 -0.66 -26.74 23.41
C GLN A 31 -2.17 -26.62 23.20
N ARG A 32 -2.62 -26.69 21.93
CA ARG A 32 -4.05 -26.76 21.58
C ARG A 32 -4.62 -28.13 21.99
N PRO A 33 -5.89 -28.20 22.43
CA PRO A 33 -6.48 -29.46 22.87
C PRO A 33 -6.66 -30.43 21.69
N ARG A 34 -6.21 -31.67 21.87
CA ARG A 34 -6.45 -32.82 20.98
C ARG A 34 -7.46 -33.76 21.64
N ASN A 35 -8.38 -34.33 20.88
CA ASN A 35 -9.23 -35.44 21.37
C ASN A 35 -8.38 -36.73 21.53
N ARG A 36 -8.81 -37.67 22.38
CA ARG A 36 -8.20 -38.95 22.78
C ARG A 36 -7.80 -39.91 21.63
N ARG A 37 -7.99 -39.54 20.36
CA ARG A 37 -7.52 -40.29 19.17
C ARG A 37 -6.64 -39.48 18.21
N GLY A 38 -6.12 -38.32 18.62
CA GLY A 38 -5.06 -37.60 17.90
C GLY A 38 -5.43 -37.00 16.53
N ARG A 39 -6.72 -36.91 16.18
CA ARG A 39 -7.17 -36.24 14.93
C ARG A 39 -7.72 -34.84 15.20
N TYR A 40 -7.47 -33.94 14.24
CA TYR A 40 -8.04 -32.59 14.20
C TYR A 40 -9.56 -32.66 14.02
N VAL A 41 -10.31 -31.99 14.89
CA VAL A 41 -11.76 -31.88 14.81
C VAL A 41 -12.08 -30.77 13.80
N VAL A 42 -12.66 -31.14 12.66
CA VAL A 42 -13.29 -30.19 11.72
C VAL A 42 -14.76 -30.10 12.09
N SER A 43 -15.20 -28.92 12.54
CA SER A 43 -16.60 -28.67 12.88
C SER A 43 -17.45 -28.63 11.60
N ARG A 44 -18.44 -29.53 11.51
CA ARG A 44 -19.52 -29.49 10.51
C ARG A 44 -20.62 -28.53 10.98
N GLY A 45 -21.13 -27.75 10.03
CA GLY A 45 -22.55 -27.35 9.97
C GLY A 45 -22.93 -25.97 10.48
N TRP A 46 -23.20 -25.05 9.56
CA TRP A 46 -24.38 -24.19 9.66
C TRP A 46 -24.90 -23.87 8.25
N GLN A 47 -26.16 -24.23 8.04
CA GLN A 47 -26.91 -24.13 6.79
C GLN A 47 -28.11 -23.22 7.07
N PRO A 48 -28.41 -22.22 6.22
CA PRO A 48 -29.73 -21.62 6.18
C PRO A 48 -30.45 -21.95 4.88
N ASP A 49 -31.72 -22.30 5.08
CA ASP A 49 -32.72 -22.60 4.08
C ASP A 49 -33.11 -21.41 3.18
N ARG A 50 -33.39 -21.77 1.93
CA ARG A 50 -34.45 -21.26 1.03
C ARG A 50 -34.83 -19.77 1.14
N LEU A 51 -34.38 -19.01 0.14
CA LEU A 51 -35.20 -17.96 -0.49
C LEU A 51 -35.06 -18.09 -2.01
N GLY A 52 -36.16 -18.53 -2.63
CA GLY A 52 -36.24 -18.77 -4.05
C GLY A 52 -36.35 -17.49 -4.86
N TYR A 53 -35.67 -17.45 -6.00
CA TYR A 53 -36.08 -16.61 -7.12
C TYR A 53 -36.10 -17.46 -8.40
N ARG A 54 -37.31 -17.59 -8.94
CA ARG A 54 -37.62 -18.21 -10.23
C ARG A 54 -36.89 -17.45 -11.35
N ALA A 55 -36.17 -18.18 -12.20
CA ALA A 55 -35.81 -17.70 -13.52
C ALA A 55 -37.10 -17.45 -14.34
N ARG A 56 -37.38 -16.19 -14.69
CA ARG A 56 -38.38 -15.85 -15.70
C ARG A 56 -37.70 -15.76 -17.06
N ARG A 57 -38.13 -16.65 -17.96
CA ARG A 57 -38.04 -16.47 -19.41
C ARG A 57 -38.79 -15.20 -19.81
N VAL A 58 -38.17 -14.38 -20.64
CA VAL A 58 -38.87 -13.45 -21.53
C VAL A 58 -38.40 -13.77 -22.95
N CYS A 59 -39.33 -14.29 -23.76
CA CYS A 59 -39.14 -14.48 -25.18
C CYS A 59 -39.93 -13.41 -25.95
N ARG A 60 -39.27 -12.85 -26.97
CA ARG A 60 -39.75 -12.31 -28.26
C ARG A 60 -40.72 -11.11 -28.26
N ARG A 61 -40.36 -10.05 -28.99
CA ARG A 61 -40.48 -10.01 -30.47
C ARG A 61 -39.55 -8.98 -31.13
N PRO A 62 -39.22 -9.18 -32.43
CA PRO A 62 -38.30 -8.35 -33.22
C PRO A 62 -39.04 -7.48 -34.25
N HIS A 63 -38.67 -6.21 -34.41
CA HIS A 63 -38.94 -5.45 -35.64
C HIS A 63 -37.94 -4.30 -35.74
N LEU A 64 -37.06 -4.33 -36.75
CA LEU A 64 -36.95 -3.36 -37.84
C LEU A 64 -35.62 -3.58 -38.56
N CYS A 65 -35.70 -4.31 -39.67
CA CYS A 65 -34.72 -4.28 -40.75
C CYS A 65 -35.09 -3.09 -41.65
N THR A 66 -34.13 -2.23 -41.97
CA THR A 66 -34.26 -1.32 -43.10
C THR A 66 -33.67 -1.99 -44.34
N ASP A 67 -34.58 -2.25 -45.26
CA ASP A 67 -34.38 -2.75 -46.62
C ASP A 67 -33.59 -1.73 -47.46
N VAL A 68 -32.59 -2.21 -48.21
CA VAL A 68 -31.97 -1.46 -49.30
C VAL A 68 -32.60 -1.98 -50.59
N SER A 69 -33.52 -1.18 -51.14
CA SER A 69 -34.19 -1.44 -52.40
C SER A 69 -33.22 -1.53 -53.57
N ARG A 70 -33.37 -2.60 -54.34
CA ARG A 70 -32.87 -2.72 -55.72
C ARG A 70 -33.66 -1.80 -56.66
N GLY A 71 -32.95 -1.21 -57.62
CA GLY A 71 -33.45 -0.66 -58.88
C GLY A 71 -32.54 -1.10 -60.03
N PRO A 72 -33.03 -1.13 -61.29
CA PRO A 72 -32.82 -2.28 -62.18
C PRO A 72 -31.71 -2.14 -63.23
N ALA A 73 -31.41 -3.29 -63.84
CA ALA A 73 -30.44 -3.52 -64.91
C ALA A 73 -30.93 -3.11 -66.29
N SER A 74 -30.00 -2.66 -67.15
CA SER A 74 -30.00 -2.65 -68.63
C SER A 74 -28.85 -1.72 -69.08
N THR A 75 -27.97 -1.94 -70.04
CA THR A 75 -27.67 -3.01 -71.01
C THR A 75 -26.26 -2.70 -71.53
N GLU A 76 -25.56 -3.71 -72.06
CA GLU A 76 -24.55 -3.68 -73.13
C GLU A 76 -23.79 -2.38 -73.45
N GLN A 77 -22.45 -2.45 -73.49
CA GLN A 77 -21.72 -2.45 -74.77
C GLN A 77 -20.19 -2.53 -74.59
N ASN A 78 -19.61 -3.35 -75.47
CA ASN A 78 -18.24 -3.34 -75.99
C ASN A 78 -17.10 -3.91 -75.14
N ALA A 79 -16.77 -5.15 -75.52
CA ALA A 79 -15.40 -5.63 -75.61
C ALA A 79 -14.50 -4.63 -76.36
N ASP A 80 -13.28 -4.44 -75.86
CA ASP A 80 -12.11 -4.32 -76.72
C ASP A 80 -10.93 -5.03 -76.03
N GLU A 81 -10.51 -6.13 -76.64
CA GLU A 81 -9.25 -6.82 -76.38
C GLU A 81 -8.10 -5.90 -76.81
N ARG A 82 -7.26 -5.44 -75.88
CA ARG A 82 -5.85 -5.15 -76.19
C ARG A 82 -4.94 -5.59 -75.04
N THR A 83 -4.39 -6.78 -75.23
CA THR A 83 -2.98 -7.16 -75.05
C THR A 83 -2.05 -6.06 -74.54
N ALA A 84 -1.47 -6.25 -73.34
CA ALA A 84 -0.09 -5.90 -73.02
C ALA A 84 0.29 -6.45 -71.63
N GLU A 85 0.86 -7.66 -71.66
CA GLU A 85 2.14 -7.97 -71.03
C GLU A 85 2.67 -6.99 -69.95
N GLY A 86 2.76 -7.48 -68.71
CA GLY A 86 3.40 -6.74 -67.63
C GLY A 86 3.07 -7.28 -66.25
N ARG A 87 3.37 -8.56 -65.97
CA ARG A 87 3.52 -9.00 -64.56
C ARG A 87 4.79 -8.35 -63.99
N GLY A 88 4.67 -7.10 -63.59
CA GLY A 88 5.62 -6.47 -62.69
C GLY A 88 5.45 -7.08 -61.31
N LEU A 89 6.46 -7.84 -60.87
CA LEU A 89 6.67 -8.13 -59.46
C LEU A 89 6.61 -6.80 -58.68
N GLU A 90 5.70 -6.72 -57.71
CA GLU A 90 5.70 -5.65 -56.70
C GLU A 90 7.12 -5.51 -56.12
N PRO A 91 7.72 -4.30 -56.13
CA PRO A 91 9.09 -4.13 -55.70
C PRO A 91 9.22 -4.37 -54.20
N ILE A 92 10.18 -5.24 -53.86
CA ILE A 92 10.78 -5.44 -52.55
C ILE A 92 10.91 -4.09 -51.84
N HIS A 93 10.32 -3.97 -50.65
CA HIS A 93 10.47 -2.79 -49.79
C HIS A 93 11.92 -2.30 -49.86
N SER A 94 12.12 -1.09 -50.38
CA SER A 94 13.44 -0.54 -50.66
C SER A 94 14.29 -0.58 -49.39
N VAL A 95 15.51 -1.10 -49.49
CA VAL A 95 16.45 -1.30 -48.37
C VAL A 95 16.60 -0.05 -47.50
N SER A 96 16.45 1.13 -48.10
CA SER A 96 16.42 2.44 -47.43
C SER A 96 15.26 2.63 -46.44
N VAL A 97 14.06 2.11 -46.73
CA VAL A 97 12.89 2.17 -45.85
C VAL A 97 13.04 1.22 -44.67
N LEU A 98 13.62 0.04 -44.88
CA LEU A 98 13.92 -0.90 -43.80
C LEU A 98 15.05 -0.40 -42.90
N ALA A 99 16.09 0.21 -43.48
CA ALA A 99 17.20 0.80 -42.73
C ALA A 99 16.75 2.01 -41.88
N SER A 100 15.88 2.87 -42.41
CA SER A 100 15.34 4.01 -41.67
C SER A 100 14.40 3.58 -40.54
N ALA A 101 13.57 2.57 -40.76
CA ALA A 101 12.72 1.97 -39.72
C ALA A 101 13.56 1.34 -38.60
N ALA A 102 14.60 0.57 -38.94
CA ALA A 102 15.51 -0.02 -37.97
C ALA A 102 16.26 1.05 -37.16
N GLY A 103 16.73 2.12 -37.82
CA GLY A 103 17.35 3.26 -37.16
C GLY A 103 16.39 3.99 -36.20
N GLY A 104 15.14 4.19 -36.61
CA GLY A 104 14.10 4.77 -35.76
C GLY A 104 13.80 3.93 -34.52
N ILE A 105 13.68 2.61 -34.68
CA ILE A 105 13.47 1.67 -33.57
C ILE A 105 14.66 1.70 -32.60
N LEU A 106 15.89 1.70 -33.13
CA LEU A 106 17.10 1.77 -32.31
C LEU A 106 17.14 3.07 -31.50
N LEU A 107 16.85 4.22 -32.13
CA LEU A 107 16.81 5.52 -31.47
C LEU A 107 15.77 5.54 -30.34
N VAL A 108 14.56 5.08 -30.62
CA VAL A 108 13.49 4.98 -29.61
C VAL A 108 13.91 4.04 -28.47
N GLY A 109 14.52 2.91 -28.79
CA GLY A 109 15.03 1.95 -27.81
C GLY A 109 16.09 2.56 -26.89
N VAL A 110 17.04 3.32 -27.45
CA VAL A 110 18.09 4.01 -26.68
C VAL A 110 17.48 5.11 -25.80
N LEU A 111 16.56 5.91 -26.33
CA LEU A 111 15.87 6.96 -25.55
C LEU A 111 15.04 6.36 -24.41
N LEU A 112 14.32 5.27 -24.68
CA LEU A 112 13.55 4.55 -23.66
C LEU A 112 14.47 3.97 -22.58
N ALA A 113 15.52 3.25 -22.98
CA ALA A 113 16.50 2.67 -22.05
C ALA A 113 17.17 3.75 -21.19
N GLY A 114 17.56 4.88 -21.79
CA GLY A 114 18.09 6.04 -21.08
C GLY A 114 17.09 6.61 -20.08
N SER A 115 15.83 6.82 -20.50
CA SER A 115 14.78 7.34 -19.61
C SER A 115 14.50 6.41 -18.43
N ILE A 116 14.45 5.09 -18.64
CA ILE A 116 14.32 4.10 -17.56
C ILE A 116 15.53 4.17 -16.64
N PHE A 117 16.74 4.18 -17.19
CA PHE A 117 17.98 4.22 -16.41
C PHE A 117 18.05 5.43 -15.48
N PHE A 118 17.69 6.62 -15.96
CA PHE A 118 17.70 7.84 -15.14
C PHE A 118 16.48 7.95 -14.20
N SER A 119 15.40 7.22 -14.45
CA SER A 119 14.24 7.15 -13.54
C SER A 119 14.49 6.32 -12.28
N LEU A 120 15.49 5.44 -12.29
CA LEU A 120 15.83 4.58 -11.16
C LEU A 120 16.60 5.34 -10.07
N PRO A 121 16.38 5.02 -8.78
CA PRO A 121 17.15 5.61 -7.69
C PRO A 121 18.63 5.23 -7.79
N SER A 122 19.51 6.04 -7.18
CA SER A 122 20.93 5.70 -7.12
C SER A 122 21.15 4.37 -6.41
N ASN A 123 22.15 3.64 -6.87
CA ASN A 123 22.60 2.41 -6.25
C ASN A 123 24.13 2.39 -6.18
N VAL A 124 24.69 1.34 -5.59
CA VAL A 124 26.14 1.21 -5.37
C VAL A 124 26.94 1.25 -6.67
N LEU A 125 26.35 0.83 -7.79
CA LEU A 125 27.04 0.77 -9.09
C LEU A 125 26.96 2.09 -9.87
N SER A 126 26.01 2.96 -9.55
CA SER A 126 25.85 4.24 -10.24
C SER A 126 25.05 5.23 -9.40
N THR A 127 25.70 6.36 -9.13
CA THR A 127 25.12 7.55 -8.54
C THR A 127 24.39 8.34 -9.62
N ARG A 128 23.08 8.49 -9.48
CA ARG A 128 22.20 9.16 -10.44
C ARG A 128 21.47 10.37 -9.86
N ASP A 129 21.44 10.50 -8.54
CA ASP A 129 20.78 11.63 -7.86
C ASP A 129 21.59 12.92 -8.06
N GLY A 130 20.90 14.05 -8.24
CA GLY A 130 21.51 15.39 -8.28
C GLY A 130 22.13 15.83 -9.61
N GLY A 131 22.14 14.99 -10.65
CA GLY A 131 22.67 15.37 -11.98
C GLY A 131 21.62 16.00 -12.91
N ASP A 132 22.05 16.96 -13.74
CA ASP A 132 21.20 17.68 -14.71
C ASP A 132 20.47 16.73 -15.68
N LEU A 133 21.15 15.66 -16.12
CA LEU A 133 20.55 14.66 -17.01
C LEU A 133 19.35 13.95 -16.37
N ARG A 134 19.39 13.71 -15.06
CA ARG A 134 18.24 13.12 -14.36
C ARG A 134 17.10 14.11 -14.27
N VAL A 135 17.37 15.37 -13.95
CA VAL A 135 16.35 16.43 -13.89
C VAL A 135 15.67 16.61 -15.26
N LEU A 136 16.46 16.65 -16.34
CA LEU A 136 15.94 16.72 -17.70
C LEU A 136 15.13 15.48 -18.06
N SER A 137 15.62 14.28 -17.75
CA SER A 137 14.88 13.04 -18.01
C SER A 137 13.54 12.99 -17.27
N ALA A 138 13.51 13.39 -15.99
CA ALA A 138 12.30 13.42 -15.18
C ALA A 138 11.29 14.46 -15.68
N ARG A 139 11.78 15.57 -16.26
CA ARG A 139 10.94 16.66 -16.78
C ARG A 139 10.31 16.32 -18.14
N PHE A 140 11.08 15.74 -19.06
CA PHE A 140 10.66 15.55 -20.45
C PHE A 140 10.23 14.13 -20.78
N LEU A 141 10.74 13.13 -20.05
CA LEU A 141 10.44 11.72 -20.24
C LEU A 141 10.04 11.08 -18.90
N PRO A 142 8.94 11.52 -18.27
CA PRO A 142 8.52 11.00 -16.98
C PRO A 142 8.06 9.53 -17.11
N GLN A 143 9.00 8.60 -16.96
CA GLN A 143 8.74 7.16 -16.88
C GLN A 143 8.49 6.70 -15.42
N SER A 144 8.53 7.61 -14.44
CA SER A 144 8.37 7.27 -13.04
C SER A 144 6.89 7.11 -12.66
N TRP A 145 6.48 5.88 -12.37
CA TRP A 145 5.16 5.54 -11.79
C TRP A 145 5.08 5.80 -10.28
N ALA A 146 6.07 6.47 -9.69
CA ALA A 146 6.13 6.78 -8.27
C ALA A 146 5.05 7.79 -7.80
N PHE A 147 4.22 8.29 -8.72
CA PHE A 147 3.27 9.39 -8.47
C PHE A 147 2.27 9.12 -7.33
N PHE A 148 2.02 7.86 -6.97
CA PHE A 148 1.05 7.51 -5.92
C PHE A 148 1.65 6.83 -4.68
N THR A 149 2.99 6.73 -4.59
CA THR A 149 3.65 5.98 -3.51
C THR A 149 4.62 6.87 -2.77
N LYS A 150 4.26 7.21 -1.53
CA LYS A 150 5.16 7.81 -0.54
C LYS A 150 6.39 6.90 -0.33
N PRO A 151 7.62 7.43 -0.23
CA PRO A 151 8.80 6.62 0.06
C PRO A 151 8.59 5.75 1.30
N PRO A 152 9.02 4.47 1.28
CA PRO A 152 8.79 3.55 2.39
C PRO A 152 9.58 3.94 3.65
N SER A 153 10.61 4.78 3.53
CA SER A 153 11.39 5.29 4.66
C SER A 153 10.75 6.48 5.38
N ASP A 154 9.73 7.09 4.78
CA ASP A 154 9.16 8.32 5.30
C ASP A 154 8.33 8.07 6.56
N PRO A 155 8.24 9.07 7.45
CA PRO A 155 7.37 9.00 8.61
C PRO A 155 5.90 8.82 8.24
N GLU A 156 5.20 7.98 8.99
CA GLU A 156 3.75 7.77 8.87
C GLU A 156 3.06 8.05 10.20
N PHE A 157 1.79 8.46 10.14
CA PHE A 157 0.98 8.64 11.33
C PHE A 157 0.20 7.35 11.64
N VAL A 158 0.36 6.86 12.86
CA VAL A 158 -0.25 5.65 13.37
C VAL A 158 -1.24 6.02 14.48
N PRO A 159 -2.53 5.65 14.34
CA PRO A 159 -3.53 5.94 15.36
C PRO A 159 -3.58 4.82 16.41
N TYR A 160 -3.73 5.22 17.67
CA TYR A 160 -4.05 4.35 18.79
C TYR A 160 -5.32 4.83 19.47
N VAL A 161 -6.19 3.90 19.88
CA VAL A 161 -7.39 4.20 20.67
C VAL A 161 -7.05 4.15 22.15
N VAL A 162 -7.58 5.11 22.91
CA VAL A 162 -7.44 5.16 24.36
C VAL A 162 -8.71 4.62 24.99
N SER A 163 -8.56 3.66 25.90
CA SER A 163 -9.64 3.04 26.66
C SER A 163 -9.21 2.88 28.13
N ASP A 164 -10.13 2.47 29.00
CA ASP A 164 -9.83 2.22 30.41
C ASP A 164 -8.82 1.07 30.60
N GLU A 165 -8.73 0.17 29.62
CA GLU A 165 -7.78 -0.95 29.58
C GLU A 165 -6.38 -0.54 29.08
N GLY A 166 -6.23 0.71 28.62
CA GLY A 166 -4.99 1.27 28.10
C GLY A 166 -5.09 1.69 26.63
N VAL A 167 -3.94 1.69 25.96
CA VAL A 167 -3.78 2.17 24.58
C VAL A 167 -3.66 0.99 23.63
N ALA A 168 -4.51 0.95 22.60
CA ALA A 168 -4.55 -0.14 21.63
C ALA A 168 -4.35 0.36 20.19
N TYR A 169 -3.66 -0.42 19.38
CA TYR A 169 -3.42 -0.10 17.97
C TYR A 169 -4.75 -0.03 17.19
N ALA A 170 -5.05 1.13 16.62
CA ALA A 170 -6.33 1.39 15.94
C ALA A 170 -6.23 1.36 14.41
N ALA A 171 -5.03 1.16 13.86
CA ALA A 171 -4.88 1.11 12.42
C ALA A 171 -5.45 -0.20 11.84
N ARG A 172 -6.16 -0.07 10.72
CA ARG A 172 -6.78 -1.20 9.99
C ARG A 172 -5.84 -1.84 8.99
N LEU A 173 -4.54 -1.64 9.10
CA LEU A 173 -3.55 -2.37 8.31
C LEU A 173 -3.16 -3.68 9.03
N PRO A 174 -2.70 -4.72 8.31
CA PRO A 174 -2.65 -4.85 6.84
C PRO A 174 -3.99 -5.28 6.20
N ASN A 175 -4.08 -5.13 4.87
CA ASN A 175 -5.26 -5.53 4.07
C ASN A 175 -5.59 -7.03 4.17
N SER A 176 -4.60 -7.86 4.48
CA SER A 176 -4.77 -9.31 4.61
C SER A 176 -5.47 -9.76 5.89
N ARG A 177 -5.77 -8.84 6.83
CA ARG A 177 -6.50 -9.21 8.05
C ARG A 177 -7.96 -9.59 7.73
N SER A 178 -8.52 -10.48 8.54
CA SER A 178 -9.89 -10.98 8.38
C SER A 178 -10.96 -9.91 8.62
N ASP A 179 -10.71 -8.95 9.52
CA ASP A 179 -11.56 -7.78 9.78
C ASP A 179 -11.70 -6.85 8.55
N ASN A 180 -10.70 -6.86 7.66
CA ASN A 180 -10.73 -6.19 6.37
C ASN A 180 -11.29 -7.08 5.24
N LEU A 181 -11.80 -8.27 5.56
CA LEU A 181 -12.23 -9.29 4.61
C LEU A 181 -11.15 -9.58 3.56
N TYR A 182 -9.90 -9.72 3.98
CA TYR A 182 -8.75 -9.96 3.10
C TYR A 182 -8.60 -8.91 1.98
N GLY A 183 -9.06 -7.68 2.22
CA GLY A 183 -8.95 -6.55 1.29
C GLY A 183 -10.20 -6.28 0.45
N LEU A 184 -11.29 -7.03 0.66
CA LEU A 184 -12.58 -6.73 0.03
C LEU A 184 -13.19 -5.43 0.59
N THR A 185 -12.92 -5.10 1.85
CA THR A 185 -13.37 -3.82 2.42
C THR A 185 -12.47 -2.66 1.97
N ARG A 186 -13.09 -1.50 1.70
CA ARG A 186 -12.37 -0.27 1.35
C ARG A 186 -12.07 0.64 2.55
N ARG A 187 -12.46 0.24 3.77
CA ARG A 187 -12.32 1.05 5.00
C ARG A 187 -10.87 1.29 5.42
N GLN A 188 -9.95 0.38 5.08
CA GLN A 188 -8.53 0.58 5.32
C GLN A 188 -7.97 1.79 4.52
N ARG A 189 -8.43 1.96 3.27
CA ARG A 189 -7.95 3.03 2.38
C ARG A 189 -8.46 4.41 2.78
N THR A 190 -9.58 4.49 3.51
CA THR A 190 -10.12 5.75 4.01
C THR A 190 -9.38 6.25 5.25
N GLN A 191 -8.76 5.35 6.02
CA GLN A 191 -8.13 5.70 7.30
C GLN A 191 -6.85 6.54 7.14
N GLY A 192 -6.07 6.33 6.08
CA GLY A 192 -4.84 7.11 5.84
C GLY A 192 -5.10 8.61 5.71
N PRO A 193 -5.95 9.05 4.76
CA PRO A 193 -6.36 10.45 4.63
C PRO A 193 -7.02 11.03 5.89
N GLU A 194 -7.81 10.21 6.59
CA GLU A 194 -8.47 10.58 7.85
C GLU A 194 -7.45 10.92 8.95
N VAL A 195 -6.46 10.06 9.17
CA VAL A 195 -5.39 10.31 10.14
C VAL A 195 -4.56 11.52 9.73
N ALA A 196 -4.21 11.66 8.44
CA ALA A 196 -3.43 12.80 7.96
C ALA A 196 -4.18 14.14 8.18
N SER A 197 -5.49 14.17 7.90
CA SER A 197 -6.32 15.36 8.11
C SER A 197 -6.40 15.76 9.59
N MET A 198 -6.49 14.78 10.50
CA MET A 198 -6.46 15.04 11.95
C MET A 198 -5.07 15.47 12.42
N ALA A 199 -4.00 14.82 11.94
CA ALA A 199 -2.63 15.15 12.32
C ALA A 199 -2.24 16.59 11.92
N ASN A 200 -2.75 17.09 10.80
CA ASN A 200 -2.53 18.47 10.36
C ASN A 200 -3.19 19.53 11.28
N GLN A 201 -4.15 19.13 12.12
CA GLN A 201 -4.80 20.03 13.10
C GLN A 201 -4.05 20.05 14.44
N VAL A 202 -3.11 19.13 14.66
CA VAL A 202 -2.35 19.04 15.90
C VAL A 202 -1.23 20.08 15.89
N GLN A 203 -1.29 21.02 16.82
CA GLN A 203 -0.31 22.09 16.97
C GLN A 203 0.87 21.69 17.86
N ALA A 204 0.61 20.87 18.89
CA ALA A 204 1.61 20.48 19.87
C ALA A 204 1.81 18.97 19.85
N TRP A 205 3.07 18.56 19.65
CA TRP A 205 3.49 17.17 19.67
C TRP A 205 4.48 16.96 20.81
N LYS A 206 4.43 15.79 21.46
CA LYS A 206 5.43 15.35 22.44
C LYS A 206 6.49 14.53 21.74
N ASP A 207 7.75 14.83 22.01
CA ASP A 207 8.88 14.04 21.50
C ASP A 207 8.92 12.70 22.23
N CYS A 208 8.94 11.60 21.47
CA CYS A 208 9.01 10.26 22.04
C CYS A 208 10.43 9.86 22.44
N GLU A 209 11.48 10.54 21.95
CA GLU A 209 12.87 10.25 22.34
C GLU A 209 13.17 10.68 23.79
N GLU A 210 12.41 11.65 24.32
CA GLU A 210 12.53 12.15 25.69
C GLU A 210 11.70 11.34 26.70
N ILE A 211 10.86 10.42 26.23
CA ILE A 211 9.93 9.66 27.06
C ILE A 211 10.50 8.28 27.39
N GLU A 212 10.61 7.98 28.69
CA GLU A 212 10.92 6.63 29.15
C GLU A 212 9.66 5.73 29.08
N GLY A 213 9.74 4.63 28.33
CA GLY A 213 8.70 3.61 28.25
C GLY A 213 7.95 3.61 26.91
N ASP A 214 6.69 3.19 26.93
CA ASP A 214 5.81 3.15 25.76
C ASP A 214 5.22 4.55 25.50
N CYS A 215 5.75 5.26 24.50
CA CYS A 215 5.41 6.65 24.21
C CYS A 215 3.88 6.87 24.05
N PRO A 216 3.15 6.09 23.22
CA PRO A 216 1.70 6.20 23.14
C PRO A 216 0.98 6.08 24.49
N ALA A 217 1.40 5.14 25.35
CA ALA A 217 0.80 4.94 26.67
C ALA A 217 1.07 6.12 27.62
N VAL A 218 2.31 6.61 27.64
CA VAL A 218 2.71 7.75 28.48
C VAL A 218 1.97 9.02 28.05
N VAL A 219 1.90 9.29 26.75
CA VAL A 219 1.19 10.48 26.21
C VAL A 219 -0.30 10.41 26.50
N ALA A 220 -0.92 9.22 26.42
CA ALA A 220 -2.33 9.04 26.78
C ALA A 220 -2.62 9.38 28.25
N GLY A 221 -1.70 9.09 29.17
CA GLY A 221 -1.88 9.32 30.60
C GLY A 221 -1.46 10.70 31.12
N SER A 222 -0.59 11.42 30.39
CA SER A 222 0.06 12.64 30.90
C SER A 222 -0.25 13.91 30.11
N SER A 223 -0.81 13.80 28.91
CA SER A 223 -1.05 14.96 28.04
C SER A 223 -2.49 15.46 28.12
N VAL A 224 -2.69 16.74 27.81
CA VAL A 224 -4.03 17.31 27.62
C VAL A 224 -4.50 17.02 26.19
N PRO A 225 -5.71 16.45 25.98
CA PRO A 225 -6.21 16.18 24.64
C PRO A 225 -6.39 17.46 23.82
N THR A 226 -5.88 17.47 22.59
CA THR A 226 -6.20 18.52 21.61
C THR A 226 -7.46 18.15 20.85
N SER A 227 -8.46 19.05 20.79
CA SER A 227 -9.67 18.82 20.01
C SER A 227 -9.36 18.87 18.51
N VAL A 228 -9.65 17.79 17.79
CA VAL A 228 -9.51 17.72 16.32
C VAL A 228 -10.84 17.31 15.68
N THR A 229 -11.07 17.73 14.45
CA THR A 229 -12.27 17.36 13.69
C THR A 229 -11.92 16.32 12.65
N ASN A 230 -12.65 15.22 12.67
CA ASN A 230 -12.60 14.21 11.61
C ASN A 230 -13.65 14.55 10.55
N SER A 231 -13.18 15.10 9.43
CA SER A 231 -14.02 15.51 8.29
C SER A 231 -14.32 14.38 7.31
N SER A 232 -13.89 13.14 7.59
CA SER A 232 -14.15 11.99 6.72
C SER A 232 -15.67 11.77 6.58
N PRO A 233 -16.20 11.57 5.35
CA PRO A 233 -17.61 11.25 5.16
C PRO A 233 -18.06 9.96 5.87
N VAL A 234 -17.11 9.02 6.06
CA VAL A 234 -17.32 7.76 6.78
C VAL A 234 -16.19 7.64 7.81
N PRO A 235 -16.32 8.26 8.99
CA PRO A 235 -15.25 8.30 9.97
C PRO A 235 -15.03 6.92 10.58
N THR A 236 -13.78 6.51 10.70
CA THR A 236 -13.35 5.25 11.31
C THR A 236 -12.66 5.43 12.66
N LEU A 237 -12.23 6.65 12.99
CA LEU A 237 -11.49 7.05 14.18
C LEU A 237 -12.21 8.23 14.85
N CYS A 238 -12.81 7.98 16.01
CA CYS A 238 -13.57 8.97 16.79
C CYS A 238 -13.23 8.84 18.28
N GLY A 239 -13.43 9.91 19.03
CA GLY A 239 -13.19 9.95 20.47
C GLY A 239 -11.73 10.18 20.82
N ARG A 240 -11.31 9.68 21.98
CA ARG A 240 -9.95 9.86 22.50
C ARG A 240 -8.95 8.92 21.81
N LEU A 241 -7.95 9.51 21.17
CA LEU A 241 -6.94 8.81 20.38
C LEU A 241 -5.54 9.36 20.66
N VAL A 242 -4.51 8.54 20.50
CA VAL A 242 -3.13 9.02 20.37
C VAL A 242 -2.72 8.88 18.92
N LEU A 243 -2.33 9.99 18.30
CA LEU A 243 -1.69 9.99 16.99
C LEU A 243 -0.18 9.97 17.18
N VAL A 244 0.50 9.03 16.54
CA VAL A 244 1.95 8.85 16.66
C VAL A 244 2.58 8.98 15.28
N GLU A 245 3.52 9.90 15.09
CA GLU A 245 4.39 9.89 13.93
C GLU A 245 5.51 8.87 14.16
N SER A 246 5.58 7.85 13.31
CA SER A 246 6.56 6.77 13.42
C SER A 246 7.30 6.54 12.11
N ARG A 247 8.58 6.20 12.21
CA ARG A 247 9.43 5.83 11.06
C ARG A 247 9.75 4.35 11.10
N PRO A 248 9.81 3.66 9.95
CA PRO A 248 10.23 2.27 9.93
C PRO A 248 11.69 2.16 10.34
N ILE A 249 12.02 1.12 11.10
CA ILE A 249 13.40 0.83 11.47
C ILE A 249 14.14 0.38 10.21
N PRO A 250 15.25 1.03 9.82
CA PRO A 250 16.03 0.57 8.68
C PRO A 250 16.49 -0.87 8.90
N TRP A 251 16.41 -1.69 7.86
CA TRP A 251 16.70 -3.13 7.96
C TRP A 251 18.06 -3.44 8.62
N LYS A 252 19.08 -2.61 8.34
CA LYS A 252 20.43 -2.69 8.94
C LYS A 252 20.43 -2.70 10.47
N PHE A 253 19.38 -2.17 11.11
CA PHE A 253 19.28 -2.04 12.56
C PHE A 253 18.16 -2.89 13.18
N ARG A 254 17.55 -3.81 12.42
CA ARG A 254 16.41 -4.60 12.91
C ARG A 254 16.69 -5.40 14.19
N ASP A 255 17.93 -5.80 14.41
CA ASP A 255 18.33 -6.60 15.59
C ASP A 255 18.64 -5.74 16.83
N ARG A 256 18.62 -4.41 16.67
CA ARG A 256 18.96 -3.43 17.73
C ARG A 256 17.73 -2.84 18.41
N TYR A 257 16.56 -3.08 17.86
CA TYR A 257 15.30 -2.52 18.32
C TYR A 257 14.26 -3.63 18.48
N GLU A 258 13.38 -3.48 19.47
CA GLU A 258 12.21 -4.34 19.61
C GLU A 258 11.08 -3.76 18.76
N GLY A 259 10.68 -4.48 17.70
CA GLY A 259 9.63 -4.05 16.78
C GLY A 259 10.14 -3.65 15.39
N TRP A 260 9.30 -2.95 14.63
CA TRP A 260 9.57 -2.59 13.23
C TRP A 260 9.43 -1.09 12.95
N ARG A 261 9.04 -0.28 13.94
CA ARG A 261 8.91 1.18 13.86
C ARG A 261 9.53 1.87 15.08
N LEU A 262 9.92 3.12 14.89
CA LEU A 262 10.36 4.04 15.92
C LEU A 262 9.36 5.18 16.01
N ASP A 263 8.79 5.39 17.19
CA ASP A 263 7.93 6.52 17.48
C ASP A 263 8.80 7.77 17.63
N LYS A 264 8.48 8.81 16.87
CA LYS A 264 9.21 10.09 16.89
C LYS A 264 8.49 11.12 17.71
N LYS A 265 7.20 11.26 17.49
CA LYS A 265 6.38 12.18 18.27
C LYS A 265 4.96 11.68 18.38
N ALA A 266 4.30 12.03 19.47
CA ALA A 266 2.93 11.62 19.74
C ALA A 266 2.08 12.79 20.25
N ALA A 267 0.78 12.73 19.99
CA ALA A 267 -0.18 13.71 20.48
C ALA A 267 -1.48 13.02 20.89
N LEU A 268 -1.97 13.38 22.08
CA LEU A 268 -3.30 12.99 22.53
C LEU A 268 -4.33 13.92 21.90
N VAL A 269 -5.31 13.34 21.22
CA VAL A 269 -6.37 14.08 20.52
C VAL A 269 -7.75 13.58 20.94
N GLU A 270 -8.72 14.49 20.90
CA GLU A 270 -10.14 14.19 21.00
C GLU A 270 -10.78 14.41 19.62
N ALA A 271 -11.05 13.34 18.90
CA ALA A 271 -11.54 13.35 17.53
C ALA A 271 -13.06 13.46 17.47
N LYS A 272 -13.55 14.65 17.08
CA LYS A 272 -14.97 14.92 16.85
C LYS A 272 -15.38 14.46 15.45
N CYS A 273 -16.35 13.55 15.39
CA CYS A 273 -16.89 13.02 14.14
C CYS A 273 -18.27 13.59 13.87
N SER A 274 -18.48 14.20 12.69
CA SER A 274 -19.82 14.55 12.23
C SER A 274 -20.48 13.30 11.65
N ARG A 275 -21.36 12.64 12.42
CA ARG A 275 -22.23 11.61 11.84
C ARG A 275 -23.17 12.30 10.84
N ARG A 276 -23.00 12.07 9.54
CA ARG A 276 -24.15 12.21 8.62
C ARG A 276 -25.07 11.02 8.87
N LYS A 277 -26.33 11.33 9.19
CA LYS A 277 -27.44 10.37 9.20
C LYS A 277 -27.64 9.79 7.81
#